data_AF-A0A8H4EQL3-F1
#
_entry.id   AF-A0A8H4EQL3-F1
#
_cell.length_a   1.000
_cell.length_b   1.000
_cell.length_c   1.000
_cell.angle_alpha   90.00
_cell.angle_beta   90.00
_cell.angle_gamma   90.00
#
_symmetry.space_group_name_H-M   'P 1'
#
loop_
_entity.id
_entity.type
_entity.pdbx_description
1 polymer ?
#
loop_
_entity_poly.entity_id
_entity_poly.type
_entity_poly.pdbx_seq_one_letter_code
_entity_poly.pdbx_strand_id
1 'polypeptide(L)' 'MEDDCNDALNYRIKYKIGLCLLSGVGCTQEIDKGYKKIVEAESLGLPDAKSWLNKYRNKNDYGTLEAKKLLLYK' A
#
# COMPACT_ATOMS: atom_id res chain seq x y z
N MET A 1 2.32 -27.94 3.03
CA MET A 1 2.81 -26.94 2.05
C MET A 1 1.57 -26.21 1.57
N GLU A 2 1.17 -25.18 2.30
CA GLU A 2 -0.04 -24.42 1.98
C GLU A 2 0.37 -23.17 1.17
N ASP A 3 -0.08 -23.17 -0.09
CA ASP A 3 -0.41 -22.01 -0.93
C ASP A 3 0.68 -21.05 -1.42
N ASP A 4 1.63 -21.56 -2.22
CA ASP A 4 2.50 -20.74 -3.09
C ASP A 4 1.75 -20.11 -4.30
N CYS A 5 0.44 -20.38 -4.48
CA CYS A 5 -0.37 -19.81 -5.57
C CYS A 5 -1.20 -18.58 -5.16
N ASN A 6 -1.23 -18.19 -3.88
CA ASN A 6 -2.07 -17.07 -3.42
C ASN A 6 -1.35 -15.72 -3.40
N ASP A 7 -0.04 -15.69 -3.59
CA ASP A 7 0.78 -14.47 -3.46
C ASP A 7 0.35 -13.34 -4.40
N ALA A 8 -0.20 -13.68 -5.57
CA ALA A 8 -0.67 -12.69 -6.53
C ALA A 8 -1.89 -11.87 -6.05
N LEU A 9 -2.83 -12.55 -5.39
CA LEU A 9 -3.97 -11.90 -4.76
C LEU A 9 -3.52 -11.21 -3.46
N ASN A 10 -2.58 -11.83 -2.74
CA ASN A 10 -2.05 -11.36 -1.47
C ASN A 10 -1.35 -9.99 -1.59
N TYR A 11 -0.51 -9.77 -2.62
CA TYR A 11 0.18 -8.48 -2.78
C TYR A 11 -0.78 -7.32 -3.12
N ARG A 12 -1.86 -7.57 -3.89
CA ARG A 12 -2.84 -6.52 -4.22
C ARG A 12 -3.62 -6.12 -2.98
N ILE A 13 -3.95 -7.09 -2.12
CA ILE A 13 -4.59 -6.85 -0.83
C ILE A 13 -3.64 -6.09 0.09
N LYS A 14 -2.37 -6.50 0.20
CA LYS A 14 -1.35 -5.76 0.98
C LYS A 14 -1.22 -4.32 0.54
N TYR A 15 -1.21 -4.06 -0.77
CA TYR A 15 -1.18 -2.69 -1.29
C TYR A 15 -2.43 -1.88 -0.91
N LYS A 16 -3.64 -2.45 -1.06
CA LYS A 16 -4.88 -1.79 -0.65
C LYS A 16 -4.93 -1.51 0.86
N ILE A 17 -4.52 -2.47 1.69
CA ILE A 17 -4.40 -2.29 3.14
C ILE A 17 -3.40 -1.16 3.43
N GLY A 18 -2.26 -1.14 2.73
CA GLY A 18 -1.27 -0.08 2.83
C GLY A 18 -1.86 1.30 2.57
N LEU A 19 -2.66 1.45 1.50
CA LEU A 19 -3.34 2.70 1.17
C LEU A 19 -4.38 3.11 2.23
N CYS A 20 -5.16 2.15 2.76
CA CYS A 20 -6.11 2.44 3.84
C CYS A 20 -5.39 2.93 5.11
N LEU A 21 -4.33 2.23 5.53
CA LEU A 21 -3.53 2.61 6.71
C LEU A 21 -2.81 3.95 6.52
N LEU A 22 -2.29 4.23 5.32
CA LEU A 22 -1.69 5.54 5.00
C LEU A 22 -2.72 6.67 5.02
N SER A 23 -3.94 6.42 4.53
CA SER A 23 -4.97 7.45 4.42
C SER A 23 -5.80 7.67 5.70
N GLY A 24 -5.89 6.64 6.56
CA GLY A 24 -6.84 6.60 7.67
C GLY A 24 -8.30 6.52 7.24
N VAL A 25 -8.57 6.16 5.97
CA VAL A 25 -9.95 6.01 5.48
C VAL A 25 -10.48 4.65 5.91
N GLY A 26 -11.55 4.65 6.71
CA GLY A 26 -12.19 3.43 7.21
C GLY A 26 -11.37 2.66 8.26
N CYS A 27 -10.24 3.20 8.73
CA CYS A 27 -9.39 2.61 9.76
C CYS A 27 -8.57 3.69 10.49
N THR A 28 -7.92 3.32 11.60
CA THR A 28 -6.95 4.21 12.25
C THR A 28 -5.76 4.41 11.33
N GLN A 29 -5.32 5.65 11.15
CA GLN A 29 -4.14 5.95 10.33
C GLN A 29 -2.89 5.39 11.00
N GLU A 30 -2.16 4.53 10.29
CA GLU A 30 -0.92 3.93 10.77
C GLU A 30 0.13 4.01 9.66
N ILE A 31 0.82 5.15 9.58
CA ILE A 31 1.69 5.49 8.46
C ILE A 31 2.79 4.44 8.25
N ASP A 32 3.52 4.08 9.30
CA ASP A 32 4.63 3.12 9.21
C ASP A 32 4.17 1.73 8.79
N LYS A 33 3.04 1.26 9.34
CA LYS A 33 2.45 -0.03 8.94
C LYS A 33 1.94 0.02 7.50
N GLY A 34 1.31 1.13 7.11
CA GLY A 34 0.82 1.34 5.75
C GLY A 34 1.97 1.28 4.73
N TYR A 35 3.04 2.04 5.00
CA TYR A 35 4.25 2.03 4.20
C TYR A 35 4.86 0.62 4.10
N LYS A 36 5.01 -0.08 5.23
CA LYS A 36 5.53 -1.46 5.26
C LYS A 36 4.72 -2.40 4.37
N LYS A 37 3.39 -2.28 4.35
CA LYS A 37 2.54 -3.11 3.50
C LYS A 37 2.70 -2.83 2.01
N ILE A 38 2.96 -1.57 1.63
CA ILE A 38 3.30 -1.22 0.25
C ILE A 38 4.68 -1.77 -0.14
N VAL A 39 5.67 -1.71 0.76
CA VAL A 39 6.99 -2.34 0.52
C VAL A 39 6.88 -3.85 0.35
N GLU A 40 6.09 -4.53 1.20
CA GLU A 40 5.83 -5.97 1.02
C GLU A 40 5.20 -6.26 -0.35
N ALA A 41 4.22 -5.44 -0.78
CA ALA A 41 3.59 -5.61 -2.09
C ALA A 41 4.57 -5.38 -3.26
N GLU A 42 5.50 -4.43 -3.13
CA GLU A 42 6.57 -4.20 -4.11
C GLU A 42 7.55 -5.38 -4.18
N SER A 43 7.95 -5.94 -3.03
CA SER A 43 8.84 -7.10 -2.97
C SER A 43 8.25 -8.34 -3.64
N LEU A 44 6.93 -8.43 -3.72
CA LEU A 44 6.18 -9.47 -4.44
C LEU A 44 5.93 -9.14 -5.92
N GLY A 45 6.52 -8.06 -6.43
CA GLY A 45 6.49 -7.69 -7.84
C GLY A 45 5.27 -6.88 -8.28
N LEU A 46 4.49 -6.29 -7.36
CA LEU A 46 3.34 -5.46 -7.74
C LEU A 46 3.78 -4.14 -8.38
N PRO A 47 3.46 -3.89 -9.67
CA PRO A 47 3.86 -2.66 -10.35
C PRO A 47 3.27 -1.40 -9.73
N ASP A 48 2.04 -1.46 -9.23
CA ASP A 48 1.35 -0.34 -8.57
C ASP A 48 2.09 0.09 -7.30
N ALA A 49 2.51 -0.87 -6.47
CA ALA A 49 3.29 -0.59 -5.27
C ALA A 49 4.66 0.01 -5.61
N LYS A 50 5.34 -0.52 -6.63
CA LYS A 50 6.60 0.05 -7.12
C LYS A 50 6.44 1.48 -7.61
N SER A 51 5.39 1.76 -8.39
CA SER A 51 5.06 3.11 -8.86
C SER A 51 4.76 4.05 -7.69
N TRP A 52 4.04 3.57 -6.68
CA TRP A 52 3.77 4.34 -5.45
C TRP A 52 5.06 4.69 -4.72
N LEU A 53 5.91 3.70 -4.43
CA LEU A 53 7.16 3.91 -3.71
C LEU A 53 8.10 4.81 -4.50
N ASN A 54 8.20 4.67 -5.82
CA ASN A 54 9.04 5.56 -6.63
C ASN A 54 8.61 7.04 -6.52
N LYS A 55 7.31 7.31 -6.36
CA LYS A 55 6.79 8.69 -6.23
C LYS A 55 6.85 9.22 -4.80
N TYR A 56 6.66 8.37 -3.80
CA TYR A 56 6.36 8.80 -2.43
C TYR A 56 7.36 8.32 -1.38
N ARG A 57 8.31 7.42 -1.69
CA ARG A 57 9.32 6.90 -0.74
C ARG A 57 10.15 7.99 -0.08
N ASN A 58 10.46 9.05 -0.81
CA ASN A 58 11.30 10.16 -0.32
C ASN A 58 10.48 11.33 0.23
N LYS A 59 9.15 11.21 0.30
CA LYS A 59 8.30 12.25 0.89
C LYS A 59 8.11 11.95 2.36
N ASN A 60 8.05 13.01 3.17
CA ASN A 60 7.84 12.92 4.62
C ASN A 60 6.50 12.25 4.99
N ASP A 61 5.55 12.16 4.07
CA ASP A 61 4.20 11.65 4.29
C ASP A 61 3.91 10.31 3.60
N TYR A 62 4.90 9.70 2.90
CA TYR A 62 4.73 8.48 2.09
C TYR A 62 3.49 8.47 1.15
N GLY A 63 2.98 9.64 0.78
CA GLY A 63 1.79 9.79 -0.05
C GLY A 63 0.45 9.63 0.69
N THR A 64 0.38 9.87 2.00
CA THR A 64 -0.87 9.79 2.80
C THR A 64 -2.03 10.59 2.18
N LEU A 65 -1.78 11.82 1.72
CA LEU A 65 -2.79 12.67 1.08
C LEU A 65 -3.29 12.07 -0.23
N GLU A 66 -2.38 11.52 -1.02
CA GLU A 66 -2.72 10.89 -2.31
C GLU A 66 -3.43 9.56 -2.11
N ALA A 67 -3.08 8.79 -1.07
CA ALA A 67 -3.82 7.58 -0.68
C ALA A 67 -5.26 7.92 -0.30
N LYS A 68 -5.45 9.02 0.44
CA LYS A 68 -6.77 9.51 0.82
C LYS A 68 -7.56 9.96 -0.39
N LYS A 69 -6.95 10.69 -1.33
CA LYS A 69 -7.61 11.06 -2.59
C LYS A 69 -8.02 9.83 -3.40
N LEU A 70 -7.13 8.86 -3.56
CA LEU A 70 -7.38 7.64 -4.34
C LEU A 70 -8.55 6.81 -3.78
N LEU A 71 -8.73 6.81 -2.46
CA LEU A 71 -9.79 6.05 -1.79
C LEU A 71 -11.13 6.80 -1.71
N LEU A 72 -11.11 8.13 -1.71
CA LEU A 72 -12.33 8.96 -1.61
C LEU A 72 -12.90 9.38 -2.97
N TYR A 73 -12.07 9.65 -3.97
CA TYR A 73 -12.50 10.17 -5.28
C TYR A 73 -12.61 9.07 -6.34
N LYS A 74 -13.21 7.94 -5.96
CA LYS A 74 -13.35 6.76 -6.82
C LYS A 74 -14.46 6.88 -7.85
#